data_AF-A0A831WT50-F1
#
_entry.id   AF-A0A831WT50-F1
#
_cell.length_a   1.000
_cell.length_b   1.000
_cell.length_c   1.000
_cell.angle_alpha   90.00
_cell.angle_beta   90.00
_cell.angle_gamma   90.00
#
_symmetry.space_group_name_H-M   'P 1'
#
loop_
_entity.id
_entity.type
_entity.pdbx_description
1 polymer ?
#
loop_
_entity_poly.entity_id
_entity_poly.type
_entity_poly.pdbx_seq_one_letter_code
_entity_poly.pdbx_strand_id
1 'polypeptide(L)' 'MKYSKEFLQQLYRTMVRIRLCEESLVEPILKGEIRCPCHLYTGEEAIATGVCAALSERDY' A
#
# COMPACT_ATOMS: atom_id res chain seq x y z
N MET A 1 6.69 -13.36 19.92
CA MET A 1 7.28 -12.00 19.79
C MET A 1 6.22 -10.96 20.12
N LYS A 2 6.60 -9.85 20.76
CA LYS A 2 5.68 -8.73 21.04
C LYS A 2 6.23 -7.51 20.31
N TYR A 3 5.49 -7.02 19.32
CA TYR A 3 5.85 -5.82 18.57
C TYR A 3 5.51 -4.55 19.36
N SER A 4 6.26 -3.47 19.15
CA SER A 4 5.94 -2.18 19.76
C SER A 4 4.65 -1.60 19.16
N LYS A 5 3.96 -0.76 19.93
CA LYS A 5 2.74 -0.09 19.47
C LYS A 5 3.04 0.79 18.26
N GLU A 6 4.19 1.46 18.29
CA GLU A 6 4.66 2.38 17.26
C GLU A 6 4.91 1.64 15.94
N PHE A 7 5.53 0.46 16.01
CA PHE A 7 5.74 -0.39 14.84
C PHE A 7 4.41 -0.84 14.23
N LEU A 8 3.48 -1.33 15.05
CA LEU A 8 2.16 -1.76 14.56
C LEU A 8 1.37 -0.60 13.95
N GLN A 9 1.45 0.60 14.53
CA GLN A 9 0.85 1.80 13.96
C GLN A 9 1.47 2.18 12.62
N GLN A 10 2.79 2.01 12.47
CA GLN A 10 3.46 2.26 11.19
C GLN A 10 2.98 1.29 10.11
N LEU A 11 2.91 -0.02 10.40
CA LEU A 11 2.38 -1.00 9.46
C LEU A 11 0.94 -0.66 9.05
N TYR A 12 0.07 -0.35 10.02
CA TYR A 12 -1.32 0.04 9.75
C TYR A 12 -1.40 1.28 8.87
N ARG A 13 -0.63 2.33 9.18
CA ARG A 13 -0.58 3.57 8.38
C ARG A 13 -0.13 3.29 6.95
N THR A 14 0.85 2.40 6.75
CA THR A 14 1.30 2.02 5.40
C THR A 14 0.20 1.30 4.63
N MET A 15 -0.47 0.32 5.22
CA MET A 15 -1.57 -0.39 4.55
C MET A 15 -2.72 0.55 4.20
N VAL A 16 -3.14 1.44 5.12
CA VAL A 16 -4.18 2.43 4.86
C VAL A 16 -3.76 3.41 3.77
N ARG A 17 -2.49 3.83 3.73
CA ARG A 17 -1.99 4.70 2.67
C ARG A 17 -2.07 4.03 1.30
N ILE A 18 -1.66 2.76 1.19
CA ILE A 18 -1.76 1.99 -0.05
C ILE A 18 -3.24 1.93 -0.48
N ARG A 19 -4.13 1.50 0.44
CA ARG A 19 -5.56 1.41 0.20
C ARG A 19 -6.15 2.71 -0.34
N LEU A 20 -5.94 3.82 0.36
CA LEU A 20 -6.53 5.12 0.00
C LEU A 20 -5.95 5.63 -1.32
N CYS A 21 -4.68 5.37 -1.59
CA CYS A 21 -4.06 5.71 -2.87
C CYS A 21 -4.73 4.93 -4.01
N GLU A 22 -4.80 3.61 -3.89
CA GLU A 22 -5.38 2.71 -4.89
C GLU A 22 -6.86 3.03 -5.16
N GLU A 23 -7.67 3.17 -4.10
CA GLU A 23 -9.09 3.50 -4.23
C GLU A 23 -9.32 4.89 -4.84
N SER A 24 -8.43 5.85 -4.61
CA SER A 24 -8.53 7.19 -5.22
C SER A 24 -8.38 7.18 -6.74
N LEU A 25 -7.76 6.14 -7.30
CA LEU A 25 -7.59 6.00 -8.75
C LEU A 25 -8.85 5.47 -9.44
N VAL A 26 -9.75 4.82 -8.69
CA VAL A 26 -10.94 4.15 -9.27
C VAL A 26 -11.83 5.14 -10.02
N GLU A 27 -12.16 6.28 -9.41
CA GLU A 27 -13.05 7.26 -10.04
C GLU A 27 -12.44 7.88 -11.32
N PRO A 28 -11.18 8.37 -11.34
CA PRO A 28 -10.52 8.83 -12.57
C PRO A 28 -10.39 7.75 -13.66
N ILE A 29 -10.20 6.47 -13.29
CA ILE A 29 -10.22 5.34 -14.25
C ILE A 29 -11.61 5.21 -14.88
N LEU A 30 -12.65 5.17 -14.07
CA LEU A 30 -14.04 5.02 -14.53
C LEU A 30 -14.51 6.21 -15.38
N LYS A 31 -13.99 7.42 -15.12
CA LYS A 31 -14.22 8.62 -15.93
C LYS A 31 -13.40 8.67 -17.22
N GLY A 32 -12.42 7.79 -17.40
CA GLY A 32 -11.49 7.82 -18.54
C GLY A 32 -10.49 8.99 -18.51
N GLU A 33 -10.31 9.63 -17.34
CA GLU A 33 -9.26 10.64 -17.12
C GLU A 33 -7.88 9.99 -17.08
N ILE A 34 -7.80 8.81 -16.45
CA ILE A 34 -6.65 7.91 -16.58
C ILE A 34 -6.83 7.08 -17.84
N ARG A 35 -5.89 7.24 -18.79
CA ARG A 35 -5.97 6.67 -20.14
C ARG A 35 -5.10 5.43 -20.36
N CYS A 36 -4.38 4.98 -19.34
CA CYS A 36 -3.56 3.77 -19.39
C CYS A 36 -4.12 2.70 -18.45
N PRO A 37 -3.76 1.42 -18.67
CA PRO A 37 -4.10 0.36 -17.73
C PRO A 37 -3.53 0.64 -16.33
N CYS A 38 -4.37 0.47 -15.31
CA CYS A 38 -3.97 0.49 -13.90
C CYS A 38 -4.20 -0.88 -13.28
N HIS A 39 -3.17 -1.43 -12.64
CA HIS A 39 -3.26 -2.67 -11.87
C HIS A 39 -3.33 -2.30 -10.40
N LEU A 40 -4.51 -2.44 -9.80
CA LEU A 40 -4.72 -2.01 -8.42
C LEU A 40 -4.29 -3.09 -7.44
N TYR A 41 -3.60 -2.68 -6.38
CA TYR A 41 -3.08 -3.56 -5.31
C TYR A 41 -4.02 -3.71 -4.11
N THR A 42 -5.27 -3.26 -4.25
CA THR A 42 -6.27 -3.30 -3.16
C THR A 42 -6.55 -4.74 -2.73
N GLY A 43 -6.39 -5.00 -1.44
CA GLY A 43 -6.54 -6.34 -0.83
C GLY A 43 -5.22 -7.07 -0.59
N GLU A 44 -4.11 -6.56 -1.12
CA GLU A 44 -2.78 -7.18 -1.00
C GLU A 44 -1.81 -6.34 -0.12
N GLU A 45 -2.31 -5.33 0.60
CA GLU A 45 -1.48 -4.31 1.25
C GLU A 45 -0.51 -4.86 2.29
N ALA A 46 -0.89 -5.97 2.94
CA ALA A 46 -0.06 -6.63 3.94
C ALA A 46 1.24 -7.21 3.35
N ILE A 47 1.23 -7.61 2.07
CA ILE A 47 2.40 -8.17 1.39
C ILE A 47 3.46 -7.08 1.23
N ALA A 48 3.14 -5.99 0.51
CA ALA A 48 4.08 -4.88 0.32
C ALA A 48 4.51 -4.26 1.66
N THR A 49 3.58 -4.06 2.59
CA THR A 49 3.88 -3.49 3.91
C THR A 49 4.83 -4.38 4.72
N GLY A 50 4.56 -5.69 4.76
CA GLY A 50 5.33 -6.65 5.53
C GLY A 50 6.73 -6.87 4.95
N VAL A 51 6.82 -7.04 3.62
CA VAL A 51 8.11 -7.22 2.93
C VAL A 51 8.97 -5.98 3.12
N CYS A 52 8.46 -4.79 2.81
CA CYS A 52 9.23 -3.55 2.94
C CYS A 52 9.60 -3.23 4.39
N ALA A 53 8.84 -3.69 5.39
CA ALA A 53 9.21 -3.53 6.79
C ALA A 53 10.36 -4.47 7.24
N ALA A 54 10.62 -5.53 6.48
CA ALA A 54 11.71 -6.48 6.73
C ALA A 54 12.99 -6.16 5.93
N LEU A 55 12.86 -5.36 4.87
CA LEU A 55 13.98 -4.94 4.02
C LEU A 55 14.64 -3.66 4.55
N SER A 56 15.87 -3.43 4.09
CA SER A 56 16.59 -2.17 4.20
C SER A 56 16.62 -1.43 2.86
N GLU A 57 17.03 -0.16 2.88
CA GLU A 57 17.17 0.66 1.66
C GLU A 57 18.24 0.13 0.68
N ARG A 58 19.03 -0.87 1.07
CA ARG A 58 20.08 -1.47 0.24
C ARG A 58 19.65 -2.76 -0.45
N ASP A 59 18.47 -3.28 -0.10
CA ASP A 59 17.94 -4.51 -0.67
C ASP A 59 17.13 -4.19 -1.95
N TYR A 60 17.20 -5.09 -2.96
CA TYR A 60 16.58 -4.94 -4.30
C TYR A 60 15.75 -6.17 -4.68
#